data_AF-A0A2P1ECH1-F1
#
_entry.id   AF-A0A2P1ECH1-F1
#
_cell.length_a   1.000
_cell.length_b   1.000
_cell.length_c   1.000
_cell.angle_alpha   90.00
_cell.angle_beta   90.00
_cell.angle_gamma   90.00
#
_symmetry.space_group_name_H-M   'P 1'
#
loop_
_entity.id
_entity.type
_entity.pdbx_description
1 polymer ?
#
loop_
_entity_poly.entity_id
_entity_poly.type
_entity_poly.pdbx_seq_one_letter_code
_entity_poly.pdbx_strand_id
1 'polypeptide(L)' 'VIHFTLNANETNRHWLDAIIDPAAHRESDLLAFQIAIERSQPGSIMSGYNKVNGEYVAAVTVLLTEVLKGAW' A
#
# COMPACT_ATOMS: atom_id res chain seq x y z
N VAL A 1 -0.33 13.90 -2.30
CA VAL A 1 -0.82 12.55 -2.73
C VAL A 1 0.17 11.54 -2.17
N ILE A 2 -0.32 10.58 -1.39
CA ILE A 2 0.48 9.61 -0.62
C ILE A 2 0.47 8.29 -1.40
N HIS A 3 1.61 7.60 -1.49
CA HIS A 3 1.75 6.36 -2.25
C HIS A 3 1.39 5.14 -1.39
N PHE A 4 0.35 4.41 -1.76
CA PHE A 4 -0.07 3.16 -1.14
C PHE A 4 0.73 1.99 -1.74
N THR A 5 1.60 1.24 -1.07
CA THR A 5 2.09 1.29 0.32
C THR A 5 3.62 1.10 0.32
N LEU A 6 4.28 1.42 1.43
CA LEU A 6 5.70 1.14 1.68
C LEU A 6 6.67 1.80 0.68
N ASN A 7 6.28 2.94 0.11
CA ASN A 7 7.12 3.75 -0.75
C ASN A 7 7.90 4.80 0.06
N ALA A 8 8.64 4.35 1.09
CA ALA A 8 9.36 5.22 2.03
C ALA A 8 10.80 5.57 1.59
N ASN A 9 11.29 4.99 0.49
CA ASN A 9 12.64 5.21 -0.02
C ASN A 9 12.60 5.80 -1.44
N GLU A 10 13.12 7.00 -1.57
CA GLU A 10 13.13 7.75 -2.84
C GLU A 10 14.19 7.23 -3.82
N THR A 11 15.23 6.54 -3.32
CA THR A 11 16.30 5.99 -4.16
C THR A 11 15.81 4.71 -4.84
N ASN A 12 15.77 4.72 -6.17
CA ASN A 12 15.41 3.57 -6.99
C ASN A 12 13.99 3.01 -6.72
N ARG A 13 13.04 3.90 -6.40
CA ARG A 13 11.63 3.60 -6.06
C ARG A 13 10.85 2.72 -7.05
N HIS A 14 11.32 2.60 -8.29
CA HIS A 14 10.72 1.73 -9.33
C HIS A 14 11.23 0.27 -9.27
N TRP A 15 12.34 0.04 -8.57
CA TRP A 15 13.03 -1.25 -8.49
C TRP A 15 13.14 -1.79 -7.06
N LEU A 16 12.84 -0.96 -6.07
CA LEU A 16 12.86 -1.33 -4.68
C LEU A 16 11.77 -2.37 -4.38
N ASP A 17 12.18 -3.44 -3.71
CA ASP A 17 11.30 -4.47 -3.17
C ASP A 17 11.30 -4.39 -1.64
N ALA A 18 10.16 -4.00 -1.09
CA ALA A 18 9.96 -3.93 0.34
C ALA A 18 9.61 -5.33 0.85
N ILE A 19 10.55 -5.97 1.56
CA ILE A 19 10.34 -7.25 2.22
C ILE A 19 9.81 -7.00 3.62
N ILE A 20 8.58 -7.42 3.88
CA ILE A 20 7.89 -7.18 5.14
C ILE A 20 7.00 -8.36 5.50
N ASP A 21 6.93 -8.70 6.79
CA ASP A 21 5.99 -9.69 7.29
C ASP A 21 4.53 -9.20 7.11
N PRO A 22 3.58 -10.06 6.69
CA PRO A 22 2.20 -9.65 6.47
C PRO A 22 1.50 -9.05 7.70
N ALA A 23 1.80 -9.53 8.92
CA ALA A 23 1.22 -8.97 10.14
C ALA A 23 1.80 -7.57 10.41
N ALA A 24 3.13 -7.43 10.25
CA ALA A 24 3.79 -6.13 10.37
C ALA A 24 3.28 -5.12 9.32
N HIS A 25 3.03 -5.55 8.08
CA HIS A 25 2.46 -4.71 7.03
C HIS A 25 1.04 -4.26 7.37
N ARG A 26 0.22 -5.18 7.90
CA ARG A 26 -1.16 -4.90 8.33
C ARG A 26 -1.21 -3.89 9.47
N GLU A 27 -0.33 -4.02 10.46
CA GLU A 27 -0.30 -3.19 11.67
C GLU A 27 0.38 -1.82 11.48
N SER A 28 1.11 -1.64 10.38
CA SER A 28 1.85 -0.40 10.08
C SER A 28 1.15 0.44 9.00
N ASP A 29 1.63 0.36 7.77
CA ASP A 29 1.23 1.22 6.66
C ASP A 29 -0.23 1.01 6.30
N LEU A 30 -0.68 -0.25 6.27
CA LEU A 30 -2.07 -0.60 5.96
C LEU A 30 -3.04 -0.07 7.02
N LEU A 31 -2.71 -0.15 8.32
CA LEU A 31 -3.54 0.42 9.39
C LEU A 31 -3.66 1.95 9.26
N ALA A 32 -2.58 2.63 8.89
CA ALA A 32 -2.63 4.08 8.65
C ALA A 32 -3.56 4.44 7.49
N PHE A 33 -3.51 3.67 6.39
CA PHE A 33 -4.43 3.85 5.27
C PHE A 33 -5.88 3.53 5.63
N GLN A 34 -6.13 2.47 6.40
CA GLN A 34 -7.48 2.15 6.91
C GLN A 34 -8.08 3.33 7.66
N ILE A 35 -7.37 3.86 8.66
CA ILE A 35 -7.85 4.96 9.50
C ILE A 35 -8.11 6.20 8.63
N ALA A 36 -7.25 6.50 7.66
CA ALA A 36 -7.42 7.63 6.76
C ALA A 36 -8.65 7.48 5.84
N ILE A 37 -8.89 6.27 5.32
CA ILE A 37 -10.04 5.98 4.46
C ILE A 37 -11.35 6.07 5.24
N GLU A 38 -11.43 5.41 6.40
CA GLU A 38 -12.62 5.40 7.26
C GLU A 38 -13.01 6.81 7.72
N ARG A 39 -12.03 7.66 8.00
CA ARG A 39 -12.28 9.02 8.51
C ARG A 39 -12.52 10.07 7.44
N SER A 40 -11.95 9.90 6.24
CA SER A 40 -11.92 10.97 5.24
C SER A 40 -12.61 10.63 3.91
N GLN A 41 -12.98 9.36 3.68
CA GLN A 41 -13.65 8.88 2.46
C GLN A 41 -13.07 9.49 1.16
N PRO A 42 -11.75 9.33 0.91
CA PRO A 42 -11.10 9.96 -0.23
C PRO A 42 -11.65 9.39 -1.55
N GLY A 43 -11.95 10.26 -2.52
CA GLY A 43 -12.46 9.85 -3.84
C GLY A 43 -11.43 9.13 -4.73
N SER A 44 -10.15 9.11 -4.35
CA SER A 44 -9.08 8.45 -5.11
C SER A 44 -7.86 8.16 -4.25
N ILE A 45 -7.16 7.05 -4.51
CA ILE A 45 -5.90 6.65 -3.88
C ILE A 45 -4.87 6.34 -4.96
N MET A 46 -3.61 6.73 -4.74
CA MET A 46 -2.51 6.48 -5.66
C MET A 46 -1.67 5.29 -5.18
N SER A 47 -1.46 4.30 -6.04
CA SER A 47 -0.56 3.17 -5.76
C SER A 47 0.91 3.59 -5.77
N GLY A 48 1.74 2.88 -5.03
CA GLY A 48 3.18 2.99 -5.02
C GLY A 48 3.81 2.39 -6.27
N TYR A 49 5.01 2.87 -6.60
CA TYR A 49 5.80 2.39 -7.73
C TYR A 49 6.68 1.19 -7.39
N ASN A 50 6.85 0.91 -6.10
CA ASN A 50 7.70 -0.15 -5.56
C ASN A 50 7.04 -1.53 -5.67
N LYS A 51 7.85 -2.55 -5.40
CA LYS A 51 7.38 -3.90 -5.10
C LYS A 51 7.21 -4.08 -3.59
N VAL A 52 6.33 -4.99 -3.20
CA VAL A 52 6.21 -5.52 -1.84
C VAL A 52 6.22 -7.03 -1.95
N ASN A 53 7.15 -7.67 -1.24
CA ASN A 53 7.34 -9.13 -1.25
C ASN A 53 7.40 -9.72 -2.68
N GLY A 54 8.08 -9.04 -3.60
CA GLY A 54 8.31 -9.49 -4.98
C GLY A 54 7.29 -9.03 -6.03
N GLU A 55 6.13 -8.48 -5.62
CA GLU A 55 5.08 -8.05 -6.54
C GLU A 55 4.91 -6.53 -6.58
N TYR A 56 4.67 -5.97 -7.77
CA TYR A 56 4.44 -4.54 -7.94
C TYR A 56 3.10 -4.13 -7.34
N VAL A 57 3.10 -3.12 -6.46
CA VAL A 57 1.88 -2.69 -5.75
C VAL A 57 0.75 -2.28 -6.70
N ALA A 58 1.07 -1.69 -7.86
CA ALA A 58 0.10 -1.34 -8.88
C ALA A 58 -0.59 -2.55 -9.56
N ALA A 59 0.00 -3.75 -9.45
CA ALA A 59 -0.51 -4.99 -10.05
C ALA A 59 -1.10 -5.97 -9.01
N VAL A 60 -0.86 -5.77 -7.71
CA VAL A 60 -1.39 -6.67 -6.67
C VAL A 60 -2.89 -6.46 -6.50
N THR A 61 -3.67 -7.41 -7.02
CA THR A 61 -5.14 -7.39 -6.95
C THR A 61 -5.63 -7.51 -5.50
N VAL A 62 -4.92 -8.26 -4.65
CA VAL A 62 -5.24 -8.42 -3.21
C VAL A 62 -5.18 -7.07 -2.48
N LEU A 63 -4.12 -6.27 -2.68
CA LEU A 63 -3.96 -4.98 -2.02
C LEU A 63 -4.99 -3.95 -2.51
N LEU A 64 -5.25 -3.89 -3.81
CA LEU A 64 -6.15 -2.88 -4.41
C LEU A 64 -7.63 -3.25 -4.38
N THR A 65 -7.97 -4.53 -4.29
CA THR A 65 -9.36 -5.00 -4.42
C THR A 65 -9.83 -5.66 -3.14
N GLU A 66 -9.05 -6.55 -2.55
CA GLU A 66 -9.49 -7.26 -1.34
C GLU A 66 -9.28 -6.41 -0.09
N VAL A 67 -8.15 -5.71 0.04
CA VAL A 67 -7.87 -4.84 1.18
C VAL A 67 -8.49 -3.46 1.00
N LEU A 68 -8.22 -2.79 -0.12
CA LEU A 68 -8.66 -1.40 -0.31
C LEU A 68 -10.15 -1.24 -0.61
N LYS A 69 -10.80 -2.19 -1.29
CA LYS A 69 -12.22 -2.11 -1.66
C LYS A 69 -13.11 -3.12 -0.92
N GLY A 70 -12.53 -4.23 -0.47
CA GLY A 70 -13.25 -5.35 0.13
C GLY A 70 -13.26 -5.35 1.65
N ALA A 71 -12.23 -4.79 2.28
CA ALA A 71 -12.10 -4.76 3.73
C ALA A 71 -12.56 -3.44 4.36
N TRP A 72 -12.42 -2.30 3.65
CA TRP A 72 -12.64 -0.94 4.18
C TRP A 72 -13.48 -0.07 3.23
#